data_AF-K3XLA7-F1
#
_entry.id   AF-K3XLA7-F1
#
_cell.length_a   1.000
_cell.length_b   1.000
_cell.length_c   1.000
_cell.angle_alpha   90.00
_cell.angle_beta   90.00
_cell.angle_gamma   90.00
#
_symmetry.space_group_name_H-M   'P 1'
#
loop_
_entity.id
_entity.type
_entity.pdbx_description
1 polymer ?
#
loop_
_entity_poly.entity_id
_entity_poly.type
_entity_poly.pdbx_seq_one_letter_code
_entity_poly.pdbx_strand_id
1 'polypeptide(L)'
;MLAFFLFLPLGVILSVIRINIGIVLPFKIQLLAAAIFGLRYRTSGLRTPPADGKQRRGVLYVCTHRTLVDPIMLSSALQKPVPALTYSLSRLSELIAPIKTVRLTRDRARDAETMSRLLRQGDLAVCPEGTTCREPYLLRFSPLFAELADDMEPVALDAQVTALYGTTASGHKWLDPVAFFANPAPSYRVEFLGAVPREWTRAGGRTGVEVANWVQRRLGEALEFECTGLTRRDKYMMLAGNDGVVAK
;
A
#
# COMPACT_ATOMS: atom_id res chain seq x y z
N MET A 1 -27.74 -2.96 14.38
CA MET A 1 -27.93 -2.22 13.10
C MET A 1 -28.29 -0.75 13.28
N LEU A 2 -29.21 -0.37 14.17
CA LEU A 2 -29.62 1.04 14.36
C LEU A 2 -28.44 1.99 14.68
N ALA A 3 -27.54 1.61 15.59
CA ALA A 3 -26.36 2.41 15.94
C ALA A 3 -25.45 2.75 14.76
N PHE A 4 -25.36 1.86 13.76
CA PHE A 4 -24.59 2.10 12.54
C PHE A 4 -25.21 3.22 11.69
N PHE A 5 -26.54 3.19 11.49
CA PHE A 5 -27.24 4.22 10.73
C PHE A 5 -27.24 5.58 11.44
N LEU A 6 -27.36 5.58 12.77
CA LEU A 6 -27.25 6.80 13.57
C LEU A 6 -25.84 7.40 13.50
N PHE A 7 -24.81 6.55 13.41
CA PHE A 7 -23.42 6.99 13.32
C PHE A 7 -23.04 7.44 11.91
N LEU A 8 -23.70 6.95 10.86
CA LEU A 8 -23.31 7.19 9.47
C LEU A 8 -23.12 8.69 9.12
N PRO A 9 -24.01 9.63 9.50
CA PRO A 9 -23.79 11.06 9.24
C PRO A 9 -22.51 11.59 9.90
N LEU A 10 -22.26 11.20 11.15
CA LEU A 10 -21.03 11.56 11.87
C LEU A 10 -19.79 10.91 11.23
N GLY A 11 -19.90 9.66 10.79
CA GLY A 11 -18.85 8.95 10.07
C GLY A 11 -18.44 9.67 8.78
N VAL A 12 -19.41 10.18 8.02
CA VAL A 12 -19.12 11.00 6.83
C VAL A 12 -18.36 12.27 7.21
N ILE A 13 -18.78 13.00 8.24
CA ILE A 13 -18.08 14.20 8.71
C ILE A 13 -16.65 13.85 9.16
N LEU A 14 -16.47 12.81 9.95
CA LEU A 14 -15.16 12.34 10.40
C LEU A 14 -14.25 11.95 9.22
N SER A 15 -14.81 11.31 8.20
CA SER A 15 -14.05 10.93 7.01
C SER A 15 -13.48 12.15 6.29
N VAL A 16 -14.29 13.22 6.13
CA VAL A 16 -13.86 14.46 5.49
C VAL A 16 -12.74 15.12 6.30
N ILE A 17 -12.90 15.23 7.63
CA ILE A 17 -11.87 15.82 8.50
C ILE A 17 -10.56 15.02 8.40
N ARG A 18 -10.63 13.69 8.56
CA ARG A 18 -9.44 12.81 8.56
C ARG A 18 -8.72 12.80 7.22
N ILE A 19 -9.45 12.85 6.11
CA ILE A 19 -8.85 12.97 4.76
C ILE A 19 -8.15 14.32 4.62
N ASN A 20 -8.78 15.42 5.05
CA ASN A 20 -8.17 16.76 4.97
C ASN A 20 -6.92 16.88 5.85
N ILE A 21 -6.88 16.22 7.01
CA ILE A 21 -5.68 16.14 7.84
C ILE A 21 -4.49 15.57 7.05
N GLY A 22 -4.70 14.49 6.31
CA GLY A 22 -3.64 13.85 5.49
C GLY A 22 -3.25 14.62 4.22
N ILE A 23 -4.08 15.57 3.77
CA ILE A 23 -3.81 16.38 2.57
C ILE A 23 -3.15 17.71 2.94
N VAL A 24 -3.63 18.37 4.00
CA VAL A 24 -3.28 19.76 4.33
C VAL A 24 -2.14 19.84 5.35
N LEU A 25 -2.10 18.94 6.32
CA LEU A 25 -1.12 19.03 7.41
C LEU A 25 0.21 18.37 7.04
N PRO A 26 1.34 18.92 7.51
CA PRO A 26 2.64 18.28 7.34
C PRO A 26 2.73 16.96 8.12
N PHE A 27 3.53 16.02 7.61
CA PHE A 27 3.70 14.67 8.17
C PHE A 27 3.97 14.63 9.67
N LYS A 28 4.67 15.64 10.22
CA LYS A 28 5.05 15.73 11.63
C LYS A 28 3.86 15.87 12.58
N ILE A 29 2.81 16.56 12.16
CA ILE A 29 1.65 16.85 13.04
C ILE A 29 0.40 16.06 12.63
N GLN A 30 0.36 15.54 11.39
CA GLN A 30 -0.81 14.85 10.88
C GLN A 30 -1.21 13.65 11.76
N LEU A 31 -0.24 12.89 12.32
CA LEU A 31 -0.52 11.69 13.09
C LEU A 31 -1.15 12.05 14.43
N LEU A 32 -0.66 13.12 15.06
CA LEU A 32 -1.26 13.67 16.28
C LEU A 32 -2.67 14.20 16.02
N ALA A 33 -2.85 14.98 14.95
CA ALA A 33 -4.16 15.50 14.57
C ALA A 33 -5.13 14.36 14.27
N ALA A 34 -4.72 13.36 13.50
CA ALA A 34 -5.55 12.20 13.18
C ALA A 34 -5.93 11.39 14.43
N ALA A 35 -5.02 11.28 15.41
CA ALA A 35 -5.29 10.64 16.69
C ALA A 35 -6.36 11.36 17.53
N ILE A 36 -6.37 12.71 17.53
CA ILE A 36 -7.44 13.52 18.16
C ILE A 36 -8.80 13.16 17.56
N PHE A 37 -8.83 12.95 16.25
CA PHE A 37 -10.03 12.49 15.54
C PHE A 37 -10.20 10.97 15.56
N GLY A 38 -9.54 10.22 16.44
CA GLY A 38 -9.79 8.80 16.67
C GLY A 38 -9.14 7.81 15.70
N LEU A 39 -8.24 8.25 14.82
CA LEU A 39 -7.40 7.34 14.02
C LEU A 39 -6.28 6.79 14.90
N ARG A 40 -6.18 5.47 15.01
CA ARG A 40 -5.06 4.81 15.68
C ARG A 40 -4.00 4.47 14.65
N TYR A 41 -2.76 4.81 14.94
CA TYR A 41 -1.65 4.58 14.03
C TYR A 41 -0.46 4.01 14.80
N ARG A 42 0.10 2.90 14.31
CA ARG A 42 1.27 2.26 14.92
C ARG A 42 2.32 1.98 13.87
N THR A 43 3.54 2.43 14.12
CA THR A 43 4.72 2.10 13.32
C THR A 43 5.69 1.26 14.12
N SER A 44 6.26 0.22 13.51
CA SER A 44 7.32 -0.61 14.10
C SER A 44 8.38 -0.98 13.06
N GLY A 45 9.59 -1.28 13.54
CA GLY A 45 10.69 -1.75 12.70
C GLY A 45 11.37 -0.68 11.82
N LEU A 46 10.89 0.57 11.86
CA LEU A 46 11.47 1.67 11.09
C LEU A 46 12.93 1.89 11.50
N ARG A 47 13.84 1.76 10.53
CA ARG A 47 15.27 2.02 10.75
C ARG A 47 15.60 3.48 10.50
N THR A 48 16.51 4.03 11.30
CA THR A 48 17.11 5.33 11.01
C THR A 48 17.87 5.27 9.67
N PRO A 49 17.70 6.26 8.78
CA PRO A 49 18.49 6.33 7.56
C PRO A 49 19.99 6.28 7.89
N PRO A 50 20.80 5.53 7.13
CA PRO A 50 22.25 5.56 7.30
C PRO A 50 22.77 7.00 7.13
N ALA A 51 23.67 7.43 8.01
CA ALA A 51 24.24 8.78 8.00
C ALA A 51 25.19 9.05 6.81
N ASP A 52 25.54 8.01 6.04
CA ASP A 52 26.48 8.11 4.93
C ASP A 52 25.85 8.81 3.73
N GLY A 53 26.30 10.05 3.48
CA GLY A 53 25.92 10.92 2.36
C GLY A 53 26.35 10.43 0.96
N LYS A 54 26.50 9.12 0.73
CA LYS A 54 26.67 8.58 -0.62
C LYS A 54 25.32 8.55 -1.32
N GLN A 55 25.28 9.01 -2.58
CA GLN A 55 24.15 8.82 -3.49
C GLN A 55 23.86 7.32 -3.65
N ARG A 56 22.99 6.78 -2.79
CA ARG A 56 22.43 5.45 -2.94
C ARG A 56 21.22 5.55 -3.86
N ARG A 57 21.05 4.53 -4.69
CA ARG A 57 19.77 4.27 -5.36
C ARG A 57 18.69 4.18 -4.28
N GLY A 58 17.50 4.70 -4.55
CA GLY A 58 16.40 4.69 -3.60
C GLY A 58 15.99 3.27 -3.22
N VAL A 59 15.41 3.15 -2.03
CA VAL A 59 14.91 1.87 -1.49
C VAL A 59 13.53 1.58 -2.09
N LEU A 60 13.32 0.34 -2.53
CA LEU A 60 12.01 -0.13 -2.97
C LEU A 60 11.23 -0.72 -1.78
N TYR A 61 10.21 -0.01 -1.30
CA TYR A 61 9.31 -0.51 -0.27
C TYR A 61 8.27 -1.46 -0.89
N VAL A 62 8.34 -2.74 -0.52
CA VAL A 62 7.44 -3.78 -1.02
C VAL A 62 6.34 -4.01 -0.01
N CYS A 63 5.14 -3.52 -0.31
CA CYS A 63 4.06 -3.39 0.65
C CYS A 63 2.95 -4.41 0.39
N THR A 64 2.31 -4.91 1.45
CA THR A 64 0.99 -5.54 1.32
C THR A 64 -0.05 -4.49 0.90
N HIS A 65 -1.15 -4.92 0.27
CA HIS A 65 -2.15 -4.01 -0.24
C HIS A 65 -3.53 -4.30 0.36
N ARG A 66 -3.91 -3.54 1.39
CA ARG A 66 -5.18 -3.63 2.11
C ARG A 66 -6.19 -2.62 1.63
N THR A 67 -5.77 -1.37 1.39
CA THR A 67 -6.65 -0.25 1.05
C THR A 67 -5.97 0.73 0.09
N LEU A 68 -6.72 1.70 -0.44
CA LEU A 68 -6.11 2.76 -1.24
C LEU A 68 -5.30 3.77 -0.42
N VAL A 69 -5.41 3.76 0.92
CA VAL A 69 -4.66 4.67 1.79
C VAL A 69 -3.27 4.12 2.17
N ASP A 70 -2.95 2.90 1.75
CA ASP A 70 -1.71 2.19 2.09
C ASP A 70 -0.43 3.01 1.79
N PRO A 71 -0.21 3.52 0.56
CA PRO A 71 0.91 4.42 0.30
C PRO A 71 0.99 5.69 1.16
N ILE A 72 -0.17 6.22 1.58
CA ILE A 72 -0.25 7.42 2.41
C ILE A 72 0.22 7.07 3.82
N MET A 73 -0.20 5.92 4.35
CA MET A 73 0.21 5.42 5.65
C MET A 73 1.70 5.07 5.69
N LEU A 74 2.26 4.54 4.60
CA LEU A 74 3.70 4.36 4.45
C LEU A 74 4.46 5.69 4.48
N SER A 75 4.04 6.67 3.68
CA SER A 75 4.67 8.01 3.64
C SER A 75 4.58 8.71 5.00
N SER A 76 3.49 8.48 5.73
CA SER A 76 3.27 8.93 7.10
C SER A 76 4.26 8.33 8.09
N ALA A 77 4.55 7.03 7.99
CA ALA A 77 5.56 6.37 8.81
C ALA A 77 6.96 6.94 8.53
N LEU A 78 7.27 7.12 7.25
CA LEU A 78 8.58 7.58 6.79
C LEU A 78 8.78 9.10 6.95
N GLN A 79 7.72 9.84 7.31
CA GLN A 79 7.72 11.30 7.46
C GLN A 79 8.21 12.04 6.20
N LYS A 80 7.99 11.43 5.02
CA LYS A 80 8.37 11.97 3.72
C LYS A 80 7.47 11.41 2.63
N PRO A 81 7.25 12.13 1.53
CA PRO A 81 6.45 11.62 0.42
C PRO A 81 7.21 10.48 -0.28
N VAL A 82 6.57 9.31 -0.40
CA VAL A 82 7.09 8.19 -1.18
C VAL A 82 6.16 7.94 -2.36
N PRO A 83 6.61 8.12 -3.61
CA PRO A 83 5.82 7.78 -4.78
C PRO A 83 5.39 6.31 -4.76
N ALA A 84 4.17 6.02 -5.22
CA ALA A 84 3.63 4.67 -5.22
C ALA A 84 3.20 4.21 -6.60
N LEU A 85 3.56 2.98 -6.94
CA LEU A 85 3.17 2.33 -8.19
C LEU A 85 1.77 1.75 -8.06
N THR A 86 0.91 2.06 -9.01
CA THR A 86 -0.48 1.58 -9.01
C THR A 86 -0.89 1.03 -10.36
N TYR A 87 -1.63 -0.08 -10.37
CA TYR A 87 -2.02 -0.73 -11.63
C TYR A 87 -3.39 -0.28 -12.16
N SER A 88 -4.23 0.35 -11.34
CA SER A 88 -5.66 0.55 -11.66
C SER A 88 -6.32 1.69 -10.87
N LEU A 89 -5.62 2.79 -10.60
CA LEU A 89 -6.26 4.00 -10.08
C LEU A 89 -6.99 4.76 -11.20
N SER A 90 -8.09 5.42 -10.81
CA SER A 90 -8.79 6.36 -11.69
C SER A 90 -8.01 7.68 -11.75
N ARG A 91 -8.13 8.44 -12.85
CA ARG A 91 -7.49 9.77 -12.97
C ARG A 91 -7.90 10.73 -11.86
N LEU A 92 -9.16 10.65 -11.41
CA LEU A 92 -9.66 11.44 -10.29
C LEU A 92 -8.94 11.09 -8.99
N SER A 93 -8.74 9.80 -8.73
CA SER A 93 -7.99 9.32 -7.56
C SER A 93 -6.52 9.74 -7.58
N GLU A 94 -5.90 9.80 -8.77
CA GLU A 94 -4.52 10.29 -8.92
C GLU A 94 -4.42 11.80 -8.66
N LEU A 95 -5.39 12.59 -9.12
CA LEU A 95 -5.40 14.05 -8.94
C LEU A 95 -5.53 14.48 -7.48
N ILE A 96 -6.33 13.75 -6.70
CA ILE A 96 -6.59 14.07 -5.29
C ILE A 96 -5.61 13.39 -4.32
N ALA A 97 -4.68 12.57 -4.83
CA ALA A 97 -3.74 11.84 -3.97
C ALA A 97 -2.72 12.82 -3.35
N PRO A 98 -2.49 12.77 -2.02
CA PRO A 98 -1.50 13.63 -1.36
C PRO A 98 -0.06 13.24 -1.69
N ILE A 99 0.13 12.13 -2.40
CA ILE A 99 1.43 11.60 -2.83
C ILE A 99 1.42 11.33 -4.33
N LYS A 100 2.60 11.32 -4.94
CA LYS A 100 2.75 10.99 -6.35
C LYS A 100 2.40 9.52 -6.61
N THR A 101 1.29 9.27 -7.29
CA THR A 101 0.93 7.94 -7.79
C THR A 101 1.40 7.79 -9.24
N VAL A 102 2.13 6.71 -9.53
CA VAL A 102 2.59 6.40 -10.88
C VAL A 102 1.87 5.17 -11.39
N ARG A 103 1.16 5.32 -12.51
CA ARG A 103 0.40 4.25 -13.11
C ARG A 103 1.30 3.31 -13.90
N LEU A 104 1.16 2.02 -13.63
CA LEU A 104 1.78 0.96 -14.41
C LEU A 104 0.91 0.61 -15.63
N THR A 105 1.59 0.40 -16.74
CA THR A 105 1.01 0.22 -18.08
C THR A 105 0.71 -1.23 -18.42
N ARG A 106 1.12 -2.18 -17.54
CA ARG A 106 1.04 -3.64 -17.76
C ARG A 106 1.91 -4.12 -18.92
N ASP A 107 2.80 -3.26 -19.40
CA ASP A 107 3.91 -3.61 -20.28
C ASP A 107 5.17 -3.73 -19.42
N ARG A 108 5.73 -4.94 -19.38
CA ARG A 108 6.84 -5.26 -18.48
C ARG A 108 8.07 -4.39 -18.75
N ALA A 109 8.37 -4.07 -20.01
CA ALA A 109 9.55 -3.30 -20.37
C ALA A 109 9.37 -1.83 -19.97
N ARG A 110 8.20 -1.24 -20.25
CA ARG A 110 7.88 0.16 -19.88
C ARG A 110 7.78 0.35 -18.37
N ASP A 111 7.14 -0.61 -17.69
CA ASP A 111 7.00 -0.59 -16.24
C ASP A 111 8.38 -0.72 -15.57
N ALA A 112 9.25 -1.60 -16.10
CA ALA A 112 10.63 -1.74 -15.66
C ALA A 112 11.44 -0.44 -15.82
N GLU A 113 11.38 0.20 -16.99
CA GLU A 113 12.06 1.46 -17.25
C GLU A 113 11.58 2.56 -16.29
N THR A 114 10.26 2.68 -16.12
CA THR A 114 9.63 3.66 -15.24
C THR A 114 10.08 3.48 -13.79
N MET A 115 10.02 2.26 -13.27
CA MET A 115 10.47 1.92 -11.92
C MET A 115 11.96 2.22 -11.73
N SER A 116 12.81 1.80 -12.67
CA SER A 116 14.25 2.04 -12.62
C SER A 116 14.59 3.53 -12.62
N ARG A 117 13.87 4.35 -13.40
CA ARG A 117 14.01 5.80 -13.40
C ARG A 117 13.61 6.42 -12.06
N LEU A 118 12.48 6.01 -11.48
CA LEU A 118 12.01 6.54 -10.19
C LEU A 118 12.94 6.17 -9.04
N LEU A 119 13.42 4.92 -9.01
CA LEU A 119 14.38 4.45 -8.00
C LEU A 119 15.73 5.19 -8.08
N ARG A 120 16.09 5.74 -9.24
CA ARG A 120 17.27 6.62 -9.36
C ARG A 120 17.04 8.01 -8.77
N GLN A 121 15.79 8.44 -8.64
CA GLN A 121 15.41 9.75 -8.09
C GLN A 121 15.15 9.71 -6.58
N GLY A 122 14.82 8.54 -6.04
CA GLY A 122 14.56 8.35 -4.61
C GLY A 122 13.78 7.07 -4.35
N ASP A 123 13.25 6.96 -3.13
CA ASP A 123 12.50 5.78 -2.70
C ASP A 123 11.19 5.62 -3.46
N LEU A 124 10.73 4.38 -3.55
CA LEU A 124 9.52 4.02 -4.30
C LEU A 124 8.75 2.94 -3.54
N ALA A 125 7.42 3.01 -3.57
CA ALA A 125 6.56 1.99 -3.00
C ALA A 125 5.87 1.17 -4.09
N VAL A 126 5.76 -0.14 -3.88
CA VAL A 126 5.03 -1.05 -4.77
C VAL A 126 4.18 -2.04 -3.98
N CYS A 127 2.98 -2.29 -4.48
CA CYS A 127 2.07 -3.30 -3.97
C CYS A 127 1.99 -4.46 -4.99
N PRO A 128 2.80 -5.53 -4.82
CA PRO A 128 2.96 -6.57 -5.84
C PRO A 128 1.73 -7.47 -6.03
N GLU A 129 0.74 -7.41 -5.12
CA GLU A 129 -0.58 -8.02 -5.27
C GLU A 129 -1.37 -7.42 -6.47
N GLY A 130 -1.09 -6.17 -6.81
CA GLY A 130 -1.73 -5.46 -7.93
C GLY A 130 -3.20 -5.07 -7.71
N THR A 131 -3.76 -5.37 -6.55
CA THR A 131 -5.10 -4.95 -6.09
C THR A 131 -5.16 -4.99 -4.58
N THR A 132 -6.02 -4.17 -3.97
CA THR A 132 -6.30 -4.25 -2.54
C THR A 132 -6.93 -5.60 -2.19
N CYS A 133 -6.67 -6.14 -1.00
CA CYS A 133 -7.24 -7.35 -0.43
C CYS A 133 -7.60 -7.11 1.04
N ARG A 134 -8.82 -7.47 1.47
CA ARG A 134 -9.27 -7.31 2.86
C ARG A 134 -9.24 -8.61 3.66
N GLU A 135 -9.13 -9.74 2.98
CA GLU A 135 -9.20 -11.06 3.60
C GLU A 135 -7.86 -11.37 4.29
N PRO A 136 -7.82 -12.27 5.30
CA PRO A 136 -6.61 -12.60 6.06
C PRO A 136 -5.64 -13.51 5.27
N TYR A 137 -5.46 -13.20 3.99
CA TYR A 137 -4.52 -13.85 3.09
C TYR A 137 -3.88 -12.82 2.14
N LEU A 138 -2.71 -13.18 1.62
CA LEU A 138 -2.00 -12.42 0.59
C LEU A 138 -2.21 -13.05 -0.78
N LEU A 139 -2.54 -12.22 -1.78
CA LEU A 139 -2.54 -12.64 -3.18
C LEU A 139 -1.11 -12.92 -3.64
N ARG A 140 -0.97 -13.68 -4.73
CA ARG A 140 0.32 -13.97 -5.36
C ARG A 140 1.01 -12.68 -5.78
N PHE A 141 2.27 -12.54 -5.41
CA PHE A 141 3.09 -11.39 -5.79
C PHE A 141 3.61 -11.50 -7.22
N SER A 142 3.55 -10.40 -7.96
CA SER A 142 4.27 -10.27 -9.24
C SER A 142 5.79 -10.20 -9.00
N PRO A 143 6.63 -10.93 -9.76
CA PRO A 143 8.08 -10.92 -9.57
C PRO A 143 8.77 -9.65 -10.11
N LEU A 144 8.04 -8.77 -10.79
CA LEU A 144 8.61 -7.58 -11.46
C LEU A 144 9.46 -6.72 -10.53
N PHE A 145 9.01 -6.49 -9.29
CA PHE A 145 9.75 -5.66 -8.35
C PHE A 145 11.14 -6.25 -8.01
N ALA A 146 11.20 -7.58 -7.86
CA ALA A 146 12.41 -8.30 -7.50
C ALA A 146 13.43 -8.32 -8.64
N GLU A 147 13.00 -8.13 -9.89
CA GLU A 147 13.89 -8.07 -11.06
C GLU A 147 14.55 -6.70 -11.23
N LEU A 148 14.03 -5.66 -10.56
CA LEU A 148 14.37 -4.27 -10.83
C LEU A 148 15.14 -3.60 -9.70
N ALA A 149 15.04 -4.13 -8.49
CA ALA A 149 15.74 -3.62 -7.31
C ALA A 149 16.26 -4.78 -6.47
N ASP A 150 17.51 -4.67 -6.03
CA ASP A 150 18.06 -5.51 -4.95
C ASP A 150 17.93 -4.79 -3.60
N ASP A 151 18.01 -3.45 -3.58
CA ASP A 151 17.77 -2.62 -2.40
C ASP A 151 16.26 -2.46 -2.15
N MET A 152 15.70 -3.41 -1.42
CA MET A 152 14.27 -3.44 -1.12
C MET A 152 13.99 -3.74 0.36
N GLU A 153 12.87 -3.24 0.86
CA GLU A 153 12.43 -3.42 2.25
C GLU A 153 10.95 -3.83 2.28
N PRO A 154 10.61 -5.03 2.78
CA PRO A 154 9.23 -5.45 2.93
C PRO A 154 8.54 -4.66 4.05
N VAL A 155 7.34 -4.18 3.77
CA VAL A 155 6.52 -3.43 4.74
C VAL A 155 5.13 -4.08 4.85
N ALA A 156 4.83 -4.59 6.04
CA ALA A 156 3.53 -5.11 6.38
C ALA A 156 2.59 -3.94 6.71
N LEU A 157 1.60 -3.75 5.86
CA LEU A 157 0.52 -2.78 6.01
C LEU A 157 -0.75 -3.51 6.40
N ASP A 158 -1.36 -3.08 7.51
CA ASP A 158 -2.60 -3.65 8.03
C ASP A 158 -3.61 -2.55 8.38
N ALA A 159 -4.79 -2.66 7.76
CA ALA A 159 -5.89 -1.74 7.91
C ALA A 159 -7.00 -2.42 8.71
N GLN A 160 -7.20 -1.95 9.94
CA GLN A 160 -8.14 -2.52 10.89
C GLN A 160 -9.36 -1.62 11.03
N VAL A 161 -10.53 -2.15 10.67
CA VAL A 161 -11.80 -1.43 10.66
C VAL A 161 -12.86 -2.22 11.42
N THR A 162 -13.88 -1.53 11.90
CA THR A 162 -14.96 -2.14 12.69
C THR A 162 -16.20 -2.45 11.87
N ALA A 163 -16.51 -1.65 10.84
CA ALA A 163 -17.77 -1.77 10.10
C ALA A 163 -17.64 -1.49 8.60
N LEU A 164 -16.88 -0.47 8.21
CA LEU A 164 -16.79 -0.02 6.82
C LEU A 164 -15.46 -0.45 6.19
N TYR A 165 -15.52 -1.41 5.27
CA TYR A 165 -14.37 -1.88 4.52
C TYR A 165 -14.15 -1.03 3.25
N GLY A 166 -13.00 -0.36 3.15
CA GLY A 166 -12.61 0.42 1.98
C GLY A 166 -11.93 -0.43 0.90
N THR A 167 -12.62 -1.46 0.39
CA THR A 167 -12.06 -2.38 -0.63
C THR A 167 -13.10 -2.74 -1.69
N THR A 168 -13.70 -1.73 -2.33
CA THR A 168 -14.77 -1.93 -3.31
C THR A 168 -14.24 -2.63 -4.57
N ALA A 169 -14.77 -3.82 -4.88
CA ALA A 169 -14.41 -4.58 -6.09
C ALA A 169 -15.23 -4.18 -7.33
N SER A 170 -16.52 -3.89 -7.14
CA SER A 170 -17.49 -3.46 -8.16
C SER A 170 -18.16 -2.15 -7.72
N GLY A 171 -17.68 -1.01 -8.22
CA GLY A 171 -18.20 0.31 -7.87
C GLY A 171 -17.16 1.42 -7.88
N HIS A 172 -17.47 2.51 -7.19
CA HIS A 172 -16.63 3.70 -7.14
C HIS A 172 -15.48 3.57 -6.13
N LYS A 173 -14.36 3.00 -6.56
CA LYS A 173 -13.15 2.83 -5.72
C LYS A 173 -12.64 4.10 -5.03
N TRP A 174 -12.93 5.28 -5.57
CA TRP A 174 -12.54 6.54 -4.94
C TRP A 174 -13.23 6.76 -3.56
N LEU A 175 -14.32 6.02 -3.27
CA LEU A 175 -14.98 6.03 -1.97
C LEU A 175 -14.28 5.14 -0.93
N ASP A 176 -13.32 4.31 -1.32
CA ASP A 176 -12.64 3.40 -0.38
C ASP A 176 -11.94 4.13 0.77
N PRO A 177 -11.22 5.27 0.55
CA PRO A 177 -10.71 6.10 1.65
C PRO A 177 -11.82 6.67 2.53
N VAL A 178 -12.95 7.10 1.94
CA VAL A 178 -14.11 7.63 2.70
C VAL A 178 -14.66 6.56 3.63
N ALA A 179 -14.87 5.34 3.12
CA ALA A 179 -15.33 4.21 3.91
C ALA A 179 -14.36 3.87 5.05
N PHE A 180 -13.05 3.82 4.78
CA PHE A 180 -12.04 3.57 5.82
C PHE A 180 -12.09 4.63 6.92
N PHE A 181 -12.02 5.91 6.55
CA PHE A 181 -11.99 7.02 7.51
C PHE A 181 -13.36 7.34 8.12
N ALA A 182 -14.45 6.75 7.65
CA ALA A 182 -15.76 6.88 8.27
C ALA A 182 -15.98 5.91 9.44
N ASN A 183 -15.07 4.96 9.70
CA ASN A 183 -15.18 4.09 10.88
C ASN A 183 -15.08 4.90 12.20
N PRO A 184 -15.69 4.48 13.31
CA PRO A 184 -15.54 5.17 14.59
C PRO A 184 -14.09 5.30 15.07
N ALA A 185 -13.35 4.19 15.07
CA ALA A 185 -11.96 4.12 15.53
C ALA A 185 -11.11 3.26 14.58
N PRO A 186 -10.86 3.72 13.34
CA PRO A 186 -10.00 3.00 12.40
C PRO A 186 -8.59 2.92 12.98
N SER A 187 -7.94 1.77 12.79
CA SER A 187 -6.57 1.51 13.20
C SER A 187 -5.74 1.11 12.00
N TYR A 188 -4.50 1.58 11.96
CA TYR A 188 -3.56 1.27 10.89
C TYR A 188 -2.19 0.92 11.46
N ARG A 189 -1.66 -0.23 11.07
CA ARG A 189 -0.33 -0.71 11.46
C ARG A 189 0.61 -0.71 10.26
N VAL A 190 1.79 -0.16 10.44
CA VAL A 190 2.89 -0.15 9.47
C VAL A 190 4.10 -0.80 10.12
N GLU A 191 4.50 -1.96 9.64
CA GLU A 191 5.63 -2.71 10.17
C GLU A 191 6.69 -2.92 9.09
N PHE A 192 7.88 -2.38 9.33
CA PHE A 192 9.04 -2.58 8.46
C PHE A 192 9.79 -3.85 8.90
N LEU A 193 10.01 -4.77 7.96
CA LEU A 193 10.70 -6.04 8.25
C LEU A 193 12.21 -5.96 8.07
N GLY A 194 12.73 -4.78 7.72
CA GLY A 194 14.13 -4.56 7.40
C GLY A 194 14.47 -4.89 5.95
N ALA A 195 15.65 -4.45 5.51
CA ALA A 195 16.15 -4.70 4.16
C ALA A 195 16.21 -6.21 3.84
N VAL A 196 15.84 -6.57 2.62
CA VAL A 196 15.97 -7.95 2.12
C VAL A 196 17.45 -8.34 2.10
N PRO A 197 17.84 -9.45 2.75
CA PRO A 197 19.21 -9.93 2.73
C PRO A 197 19.67 -10.25 1.30
N ARG A 198 20.94 -9.97 0.98
CA ARG A 198 21.48 -10.11 -0.39
C ARG A 198 21.29 -11.51 -0.96
N GLU A 199 21.41 -12.56 -0.14
CA GLU A 199 21.20 -13.96 -0.50
C GLU A 199 19.74 -14.29 -0.93
N TRP A 200 18.81 -13.40 -0.61
CA TRP A 200 17.41 -13.42 -1.01
C TRP A 200 17.07 -12.36 -2.07
N THR A 201 18.08 -11.89 -2.82
CA THR A 201 17.92 -10.97 -3.96
C THR A 201 18.43 -11.59 -5.27
N ARG A 202 18.21 -10.91 -6.40
CA ARG A 202 18.78 -11.32 -7.70
C ARG A 202 20.31 -11.28 -7.66
N ALA A 203 20.89 -10.28 -6.98
CA ALA A 203 22.33 -10.19 -6.76
C ALA A 203 22.92 -11.36 -5.94
N GLY A 204 22.09 -12.11 -5.22
CA GLY A 204 22.44 -13.36 -4.53
C GLY A 204 22.23 -14.63 -5.35
N GLY A 205 21.86 -14.51 -6.63
CA GLY A 205 21.62 -15.64 -7.53
C GLY A 205 20.19 -16.19 -7.54
N ARG A 206 19.26 -15.60 -6.78
CA ARG A 206 17.85 -16.01 -6.79
C ARG A 206 17.16 -15.57 -8.07
N THR A 207 16.10 -16.28 -8.46
CA THR A 207 15.15 -15.84 -9.49
C THR A 207 14.18 -14.81 -8.93
N GLY A 208 13.61 -13.95 -9.77
CA GLY A 208 12.62 -12.95 -9.30
C GLY A 208 11.39 -13.58 -8.63
N VAL A 209 11.02 -14.79 -9.05
CA VAL A 209 9.93 -15.58 -8.46
C VAL A 209 10.28 -16.06 -7.06
N GLU A 210 11.49 -16.59 -6.85
CA GLU A 210 11.94 -17.01 -5.51
C GLU A 210 11.98 -15.84 -4.53
N VAL A 211 12.48 -14.68 -4.97
CA VAL A 211 12.49 -13.45 -4.17
C VAL A 211 11.06 -13.02 -3.84
N ALA A 212 10.16 -12.98 -4.84
CA ALA A 212 8.77 -12.58 -4.62
C ALA A 212 8.04 -13.51 -3.63
N ASN A 213 8.22 -14.82 -3.76
CA ASN A 213 7.65 -15.81 -2.85
C ASN A 213 8.26 -15.72 -1.44
N TRP A 214 9.55 -15.41 -1.32
CA TRP A 214 10.17 -15.18 -0.02
C TRP A 214 9.61 -13.92 0.65
N VAL A 215 9.53 -12.80 -0.07
CA VAL A 215 8.97 -11.54 0.46
C VAL A 215 7.49 -11.72 0.85
N GLN A 216 6.70 -12.41 0.02
CA GLN A 216 5.30 -12.72 0.33
C GLN A 216 5.19 -13.49 1.64
N ARG A 217 6.01 -14.54 1.84
CA ARG A 217 6.01 -15.33 3.09
C ARG A 217 6.38 -14.50 4.30
N ARG A 218 7.41 -13.66 4.21
CA ARG A 218 7.82 -12.77 5.32
C ARG A 218 6.72 -11.79 5.73
N LEU A 219 6.00 -11.24 4.76
CA LEU A 219 4.86 -10.36 5.02
C LEU A 219 3.65 -11.13 5.56
N GLY A 220 3.41 -12.35 5.06
CA GLY A 220 2.39 -13.25 5.59
C GLY A 220 2.64 -13.61 7.05
N GLU A 221 3.87 -13.98 7.41
CA GLU A 221 4.29 -14.26 8.78
C GLU A 221 4.09 -13.04 9.72
N ALA A 222 4.46 -11.84 9.27
CA ALA A 222 4.32 -10.62 10.07
C ALA A 222 2.86 -10.21 10.34
N LEU A 223 1.95 -10.60 9.44
CA LEU A 223 0.52 -10.32 9.52
C LEU A 223 -0.31 -11.51 10.02
N GLU A 224 0.31 -12.67 10.22
CA GLU A 224 -0.38 -13.95 10.47
C GLU A 224 -1.38 -14.31 9.35
N PHE A 225 -1.03 -14.01 8.10
CA PHE A 225 -1.86 -14.24 6.91
C PHE A 225 -1.41 -15.45 6.10
N GLU A 226 -2.38 -16.12 5.48
CA GLU A 226 -2.11 -17.20 4.54
C GLU A 226 -1.51 -16.64 3.23
N CYS A 227 -0.45 -17.26 2.73
CA CYS A 227 0.11 -16.91 1.41
C CYS A 227 -0.54 -17.77 0.33
N THR A 228 -1.24 -17.14 -0.62
CA THR A 228 -1.97 -17.85 -1.67
C THR A 228 -1.29 -17.75 -3.03
N GLY A 229 -1.61 -18.69 -3.91
CA GLY A 229 -1.30 -18.61 -5.34
C GLY A 229 -2.33 -17.81 -6.16
N LEU A 230 -3.38 -17.29 -5.50
CA LEU A 230 -4.48 -16.58 -6.16
C LEU A 230 -3.99 -15.28 -6.77
N THR A 231 -4.32 -15.07 -8.04
CA THR A 231 -3.97 -13.85 -8.75
C THR A 231 -5.04 -12.79 -8.60
N ARG A 232 -4.68 -11.55 -8.93
CA ARG A 232 -5.64 -10.46 -9.13
C ARG A 232 -6.81 -10.89 -10.03
N ARG A 233 -6.55 -11.58 -11.14
CA ARG A 233 -7.59 -12.02 -12.08
C ARG A 233 -8.58 -12.97 -11.40
N ASP A 234 -8.06 -13.94 -10.66
CA ASP A 234 -8.89 -14.93 -9.95
C ASP A 234 -9.82 -14.23 -8.94
N LYS A 235 -9.29 -13.24 -8.22
CA LYS A 235 -10.08 -12.41 -7.31
C LYS A 235 -11.22 -11.66 -8.02
N TYR A 236 -10.94 -10.93 -9.10
CA TYR A 236 -11.99 -10.16 -9.79
C TYR A 236 -13.03 -11.07 -10.44
N MET A 237 -12.61 -12.23 -10.95
CA MET A 237 -13.54 -13.22 -11.51
C MET A 237 -14.50 -13.72 -10.44
N MET A 238 -13.98 -14.05 -9.25
CA MET A 238 -14.79 -14.52 -8.11
C MET A 238 -15.73 -13.44 -7.56
N LEU A 239 -15.28 -12.20 -7.43
CA LEU A 239 -16.04 -11.14 -6.74
C LEU A 239 -16.95 -10.30 -7.65
N ALA A 240 -16.58 -10.14 -8.91
CA ALA A 240 -17.22 -9.19 -9.83
C ALA A 240 -17.49 -9.76 -11.23
N GLY A 241 -17.18 -11.04 -11.47
CA GLY A 241 -17.42 -11.70 -12.75
C GLY A 241 -16.63 -11.11 -13.93
N ASN A 242 -15.56 -10.36 -13.67
CA ASN A 242 -14.69 -9.76 -14.69
C ASN A 242 -13.21 -9.98 -14.37
N ASP A 243 -12.31 -9.63 -15.28
CA ASP A 243 -10.85 -9.81 -15.12
C ASP A 243 -10.15 -8.62 -14.42
N GLY A 244 -10.94 -7.68 -13.89
CA GLY A 244 -10.46 -6.44 -13.27
C GLY A 244 -9.95 -5.42 -14.29
N VAL A 245 -10.22 -5.57 -15.58
CA VAL A 245 -9.97 -4.51 -16.57
C VAL A 245 -11.13 -3.54 -16.54
N VAL A 246 -10.88 -2.31 -16.09
CA VAL A 246 -11.83 -1.21 -16.25
C VAL A 246 -11.77 -0.79 -17.72
N ALA A 247 -12.86 -0.99 -18.47
CA ALA A 247 -13.00 -0.44 -19.82
C ALA A 247 -12.79 1.09 -19.73
N LYS A 248 -12.01 1.62 -20.68
CA LYS A 248 -11.59 3.03 -20.70
C LYS A 248 -12.77 3.99 -20.80
#